data_AF-A0A7C2VNN3-F1
#
_entry.id   AF-A0A7C2VNN3-F1
#
_cell.length_a   1.000
_cell.length_b   1.000
_cell.length_c   1.000
_cell.angle_alpha   90.00
_cell.angle_beta   90.00
_cell.angle_gamma   90.00
#
_symmetry.space_group_name_H-M   'P 1'
#
loop_
_entity.id
_entity.type
_entity.pdbx_description
1 polymer ?
#
loop_
_entity_poly.entity_id
_entity_poly.type
_entity_poly.pdbx_seq_one_letter_code
_entity_poly.pdbx_strand_id
1 'polypeptide(L)'
;MGDYASRNGVGGKLHGFWYAFGDYDGLVLFEAPNNAAAGAVAARAFSGGALKSYATTVLFTVEEAIEMLKQAQHLAYRPPGG
;
A
#
# COMPACT_ATOMS: atom_id res chain seq x y z
N MET A 1 -4.50 26.58 -12.48
CA MET A 1 -3.66 25.91 -11.46
C MET A 1 -3.21 24.60 -12.10
N GLY A 2 -2.30 24.61 -13.07
CA GLY A 2 -0.86 24.78 -12.89
C GLY A 2 -0.24 23.39 -12.73
N ASP A 3 0.17 22.80 -13.85
CA ASP A 3 0.75 21.45 -13.98
C ASP A 3 2.07 21.31 -13.19
N TYR A 4 1.97 20.96 -11.91
CA TYR A 4 3.12 20.77 -11.00
C TYR A 4 3.52 19.30 -10.78
N ALA A 5 3.01 18.36 -11.57
CA ALA A 5 3.24 16.92 -11.37
C ALA A 5 4.38 16.33 -12.21
N SER A 6 5.33 17.12 -12.71
CA SER A 6 6.24 16.67 -13.78
C SER A 6 7.75 16.81 -13.53
N ARG A 7 8.30 16.56 -12.33
CA ARG A 7 9.76 16.29 -12.30
C ARG A 7 10.49 15.53 -11.20
N ASN A 8 9.97 15.20 -10.01
CA ASN A 8 10.77 14.47 -8.99
C ASN A 8 9.94 13.63 -7.99
N GLY A 9 8.68 13.32 -8.28
CA GLY A 9 7.85 12.46 -7.43
C GLY A 9 7.89 11.01 -7.92
N VAL A 10 8.05 10.05 -7.01
CA VAL A 10 7.53 8.69 -7.23
C VAL A 10 6.05 8.90 -7.50
N GLY A 11 5.59 8.73 -8.74
CA GLY A 11 4.21 9.07 -9.12
C GLY A 11 3.17 8.46 -8.18
N GLY A 12 1.94 8.97 -8.19
CA GLY A 12 0.85 8.43 -7.38
C GLY A 12 -0.19 9.47 -6.99
N LYS A 13 -1.23 9.01 -6.31
CA LYS A 13 -2.39 9.81 -5.89
C LYS A 13 -2.73 9.55 -4.44
N LEU A 14 -2.71 10.60 -3.63
CA LEU A 14 -3.27 10.55 -2.28
C LEU A 14 -4.80 10.68 -2.38
N HIS A 15 -5.53 9.68 -1.91
CA HIS A 15 -7.00 9.71 -1.84
C HIS A 15 -7.50 10.43 -0.59
N GLY A 16 -6.77 10.30 0.52
CA GLY A 16 -7.08 11.02 1.73
C GLY A 16 -6.28 10.55 2.94
N PHE A 17 -6.55 11.25 4.04
CA PHE A 17 -5.98 11.03 5.35
C PHE A 17 -7.08 11.21 6.41
N TRP A 18 -7.16 10.28 7.34
CA TRP A 18 -8.17 10.28 8.40
C TRP A 18 -7.53 9.96 9.74
N TYR A 19 -8.12 10.51 10.80
CA TYR A 19 -7.84 10.07 12.16
C TYR A 19 -8.85 8.99 12.57
N ALA A 20 -8.38 8.03 13.35
CA ALA A 20 -9.20 6.95 13.90
C ALA A 20 -8.83 6.71 15.36
N PHE A 21 -9.76 6.15 16.13
CA PHE A 21 -9.45 5.54 17.42
C PHE A 21 -9.20 4.04 17.20
N GLY A 22 -8.19 3.49 17.87
CA GLY A 22 -7.81 2.08 17.75
C GLY A 22 -6.32 1.88 17.97
N ASP A 23 -5.74 0.86 17.35
CA ASP A 23 -4.31 0.56 17.46
C ASP A 23 -3.42 1.63 16.80
N TYR A 24 -3.96 2.34 15.80
CA TYR A 24 -3.31 3.43 15.09
C TYR A 24 -4.23 4.65 15.02
N ASP A 25 -3.63 5.83 15.22
CA ASP A 25 -4.39 7.08 15.25
C ASP A 25 -4.69 7.64 13.85
N GLY A 26 -4.06 7.11 12.80
CA GLY A 26 -4.15 7.66 11.44
C GLY A 26 -4.20 6.60 10.34
N LEU A 27 -4.98 6.90 9.30
CA LEU A 27 -5.10 6.11 8.08
C LEU A 27 -4.77 6.97 6.86
N VAL A 28 -3.94 6.43 5.95
CA VAL A 28 -3.61 7.04 4.65
C VAL A 28 -4.08 6.09 3.56
N LEU A 29 -4.85 6.59 2.59
CA LEU A 29 -5.14 5.87 1.36
C LEU A 29 -4.40 6.54 0.21
N PHE A 30 -3.46 5.80 -0.40
CA PHE A 30 -2.59 6.29 -1.46
C PHE A 30 -2.48 5.23 -2.57
N GLU A 31 -2.61 5.67 -3.81
CA GLU A 31 -2.38 4.87 -5.01
C GLU A 31 -0.99 5.18 -5.55
N ALA A 32 -0.22 4.14 -5.85
CA ALA A 32 1.13 4.24 -6.41
C ALA A 32 1.22 3.46 -7.72
N PRO A 33 2.14 3.81 -8.64
CA PRO A 33 2.39 3.09 -9.88
C PRO A 33 2.78 1.61 -9.68
N ASN A 34 3.38 1.29 -8.53
CA ASN A 34 3.72 -0.07 -8.12
C ASN A 34 4.11 -0.12 -6.63
N ASN A 35 4.27 -1.33 -6.08
CA ASN A 35 4.61 -1.55 -4.68
C ASN A 35 5.96 -0.95 -4.26
N ALA A 36 6.96 -0.91 -5.15
CA ALA A 36 8.25 -0.29 -4.85
C ALA A 36 8.12 1.23 -4.68
N ALA A 37 7.32 1.89 -5.52
CA ALA A 37 7.00 3.30 -5.39
C ALA A 37 6.24 3.58 -4.08
N ALA A 38 5.24 2.78 -3.75
CA ALA A 38 4.50 2.88 -2.49
C ALA A 38 5.42 2.74 -1.26
N GLY A 39 6.31 1.75 -1.28
CA GLY A 39 7.29 1.52 -0.21
C GLY A 39 8.26 2.68 -0.04
N ALA A 40 8.76 3.27 -1.13
CA ALA A 40 9.63 4.45 -1.08
C ALA A 40 8.93 5.66 -0.46
N VAL A 41 7.66 5.91 -0.85
CA VAL A 41 6.84 6.98 -0.26
C VAL A 41 6.62 6.74 1.23
N ALA A 42 6.22 5.53 1.63
CA ALA A 42 6.00 5.18 3.03
C ALA A 42 7.30 5.34 3.86
N ALA A 43 8.42 4.80 3.38
CA ALA A 43 9.70 4.91 4.05
C ALA A 43 10.12 6.38 4.25
N ARG A 44 9.93 7.22 3.23
CA ARG A 44 10.24 8.65 3.31
C ARG A 44 9.30 9.41 4.25
N ALA A 45 7.99 9.13 4.16
CA ALA A 45 7.00 9.79 5.00
C ALA A 45 7.21 9.49 6.49
N PHE A 46 7.65 8.27 6.80
CA PHE A 46 7.79 7.80 8.18
C PHE A 46 9.24 7.85 8.71
N SER A 47 10.22 8.30 7.92
CA SER A 47 11.63 8.41 8.36
C SER A 47 11.87 9.49 9.42
N GLY A 48 10.89 10.36 9.69
CA GLY A 48 11.05 11.54 10.54
C GLY A 48 10.96 11.31 12.04
N GLY A 49 10.74 10.08 12.51
CA GLY A 49 10.66 9.74 13.94
C GLY A 49 9.42 10.26 14.68
N ALA A 50 8.52 10.99 14.00
CA ALA A 50 7.30 11.53 14.58
C ALA A 50 6.23 10.46 14.89
N LEU A 51 6.34 9.27 14.28
CA LEU A 51 5.43 8.16 14.53
C LEU A 51 6.09 7.11 15.42
N LYS A 52 5.34 6.62 16.41
CA LYS A 52 5.74 5.47 17.24
C LYS A 52 5.75 4.17 16.43
N SER A 53 4.77 3.99 15.55
CA SER A 53 4.60 2.79 14.73
C SER A 53 3.73 3.09 13.51
N TYR A 54 3.92 2.33 12.43
CA TYR A 54 3.08 2.36 11.23
C TYR A 54 2.99 0.97 10.61
N ALA A 55 1.91 0.72 9.87
CA ALA A 55 1.72 -0.48 9.07
C ALA A 55 1.26 -0.11 7.67
N THR A 56 1.82 -0.76 6.65
CA THR A 56 1.45 -0.56 5.25
C THR A 56 0.72 -1.80 4.77
N THR A 57 -0.53 -1.63 4.33
CA THR A 57 -1.34 -2.71 3.73
C THR A 57 -1.50 -2.44 2.25
N VAL A 58 -1.08 -3.38 1.41
CA VAL A 58 -1.33 -3.33 -0.04
C VAL A 58 -2.78 -3.74 -0.28
N LEU A 59 -3.52 -2.92 -1.00
CA LEU A 59 -4.88 -3.23 -1.43
C LEU A 59 -4.83 -3.79 -2.85
N PHE A 60 -5.66 -4.80 -3.11
CA PHE A 60 -5.87 -5.36 -4.46
C PHE A 60 -7.17 -4.82 -5.03
N THR A 61 -7.22 -4.68 -6.35
CA THR A 61 -8.50 -4.50 -7.04
C THR A 61 -9.31 -5.78 -7.00
N VAL A 62 -10.60 -5.66 -7.33
CA VAL A 62 -11.48 -6.82 -7.43
C VAL A 62 -10.98 -7.77 -8.53
N GLU A 63 -10.51 -7.22 -9.65
CA GLU A 63 -9.97 -7.97 -10.78
C GLU A 63 -8.69 -8.73 -10.40
N GLU A 64 -7.76 -8.07 -9.70
CA GLU A 64 -6.54 -8.72 -9.20
C GLU A 64 -6.88 -9.86 -8.23
N ALA A 65 -7.82 -9.64 -7.31
CA ALA A 65 -8.27 -10.66 -6.38
C ALA A 65 -8.87 -11.87 -7.11
N ILE A 66 -9.68 -11.65 -8.16
CA ILE A 66 -10.24 -12.72 -8.99
C ILE A 66 -9.13 -13.53 -9.68
N GLU A 67 -8.14 -12.86 -10.28
CA GLU A 67 -7.02 -13.55 -10.94
C GLU A 67 -6.17 -14.34 -9.93
N MET A 68 -5.92 -13.79 -8.74
CA MET A 68 -5.24 -14.50 -7.66
C MET A 68 -6.01 -15.77 -7.25
N LEU A 69 -7.34 -15.68 -7.12
CA LEU A 69 -8.17 -16.82 -6.75
C LEU A 69 -8.21 -17.90 -7.84
N LYS A 70 -8.21 -17.52 -9.12
CA LYS A 70 -8.09 -18.48 -10.23
C LYS A 70 -6.76 -19.21 -10.20
N GLN A 71 -5.66 -18.49 -10.01
CA GLN A 71 -4.33 -19.10 -9.90
C GLN A 71 -4.24 -20.06 -8.71
N ALA A 72 -4.86 -19.71 -7.58
CA ALA A 72 -4.87 -20.55 -6.38
C ALA A 72 -5.52 -21.92 -6.61
N GLN A 73 -6.46 -22.05 -7.55
CA GLN A 73 -7.09 -23.34 -7.90
C GLN A 73 -6.09 -24.38 -8.42
N HIS A 74 -4.94 -23.94 -8.94
CA HIS A 74 -3.90 -24.80 -9.49
C HIS A 74 -2.78 -25.12 -8.49
N LEU A 75 -2.84 -24.56 -7.28
CA LEU A 75 -1.84 -24.79 -6.24
C LEU A 75 -2.27 -25.97 -5.36
N ALA A 76 -1.44 -27.01 -5.29
CA ALA A 76 -1.59 -28.05 -4.28
C ALA A 76 -0.85 -27.63 -3.01
N TYR A 77 -1.59 -27.26 -1.96
CA TYR A 77 -1.00 -27.03 -0.65
C TYR A 77 -0.61 -28.36 0.00
N ARG A 78 0.68 -28.55 0.29
CA ARG A 78 1.16 -29.63 1.15
C ARG A 78 1.52 -29.03 2.52
N PRO A 79 0.84 -29.42 3.61
CA PRO A 79 1.18 -28.92 4.93
C PRO A 79 2.62 -29.34 5.32
N PRO A 80 3.33 -28.52 6.11
CA PRO A 80 4.62 -28.91 6.67
C PRO A 80 4.48 -30.19 7.51
N GLY A 81 5.34 -31.18 7.26
CA GLY A 81 5.39 -32.44 8.02
C GLY A 81 4.70 -33.66 7.38
N GLY A 82 4.32 -33.57 6.10
CA GLY A 82 3.85 -34.74 5.33
C GLY A 82 4.97 -35.66 4.87
#